data_AF-A0A0H2R902-F1
#
_entry.id   AF-A0A0H2R902-F1
#
_cell.length_a   1.000
_cell.length_b   1.000
_cell.length_c   1.000
_cell.angle_alpha   90.00
_cell.angle_beta   90.00
_cell.angle_gamma   90.00
#
_symmetry.space_group_name_H-M   'P 1'
#
loop_
_entity.id
_entity.type
_entity.pdbx_description
1 polymer ?
#
loop_
_entity_poly.entity_id
_entity_poly.type
_entity_poly.pdbx_seq_one_letter_code
_entity_poly.pdbx_strand_id
1 'polypeptide(L)'
;MSDDSQSRENQTSAHECNYKHLHPAALDALADIVDRLRRGNASGCFAAQDDWIEALNFPAPVPLLHDPAQAADDNKAADRFSAALDTLHLADIALSAIQEHIRLQKETCERRLISLRARGGFSSLPDDVLSIVLEHAYEGENGIVSVSMKLSHVCHRFRQLALRIPTLWSRIWYRMDINLVSLLWDRIKKPVAKITFYAVSSAGDVVPFIRCTAARSKLWSEVYHVFTPDVTLTKDILDVMARETHELHAPFLSFLYIDGSRSTLQLPPSENSLHYYSTWSMPRLAKFLVENFIPTPLTSATSLKEFQLSLKYKQVEDSSATRSGEILSSLILFLESCHALKIIKMAIWSLPEFTGLSTINSADLPSVEALELCFSDCRGSPLEIFFRNARFPNVSTMELCVYATANDTLVQEGLDAVLRDTHNLDRLDNLTLTTSRTEQNAPLQFPFLSLSRLKHLTFSSPMARYDDVFPEGPCLPALKTLTFENCDDLDKDSAEMLLDRLKAQGNSLDVREIWKQYR
;
A
#
# COMPACT_ATOMS: atom_id res chain seq x y z
N MET A 1 17.53 -26.31 24.25
CA MET A 1 18.64 -26.33 25.23
C MET A 1 19.54 -27.50 24.85
N SER A 2 20.53 -27.22 24.00
CA SER A 2 21.78 -27.95 23.78
C SER A 2 22.53 -27.20 22.68
N ASP A 3 23.80 -26.87 22.96
CA ASP A 3 24.87 -26.37 22.09
C ASP A 3 24.60 -25.22 21.13
N ASP A 4 24.67 -23.99 21.67
CA ASP A 4 24.95 -22.77 20.89
C ASP A 4 26.13 -22.00 21.52
N SER A 5 27.09 -22.77 22.06
CA SER A 5 28.25 -22.30 22.84
C SER A 5 29.52 -22.13 22.00
N GLN A 6 29.45 -22.16 20.67
CA GLN A 6 30.60 -22.10 19.78
C GLN A 6 30.32 -21.27 18.51
N SER A 7 30.40 -19.94 18.61
CA SER A 7 30.95 -19.05 17.54
C SER A 7 30.90 -17.58 17.96
N ARG A 8 31.47 -17.25 19.12
CA ARG A 8 31.95 -15.90 19.40
C ARG A 8 33.48 -15.90 19.54
N GLU A 9 34.15 -16.68 18.70
CA GLU A 9 35.55 -16.43 18.38
C GLU A 9 35.62 -15.13 17.58
N ASN A 10 35.97 -14.05 18.28
CA ASN A 10 36.81 -12.95 17.82
C ASN A 10 36.97 -12.81 16.29
N GLN A 11 35.90 -12.42 15.59
CA GLN A 11 36.03 -11.56 14.42
C GLN A 11 36.33 -10.13 14.87
N THR A 12 37.43 -9.95 15.61
CA THR A 12 38.33 -8.87 15.26
C THR A 12 38.91 -9.28 13.92
N SER A 13 38.16 -9.11 12.82
CA SER A 13 38.80 -9.05 11.51
C SER A 13 39.85 -7.98 11.71
N ALA A 14 41.14 -8.38 11.75
CA ALA A 14 42.22 -7.45 11.57
C ALA A 14 41.76 -6.60 10.41
N HIS A 15 41.45 -5.33 10.70
CA HIS A 15 40.92 -4.42 9.72
C HIS A 15 42.00 -4.45 8.67
N GLU A 16 41.77 -5.22 7.60
CA GLU A 16 42.73 -5.42 6.52
C GLU A 16 42.80 -4.03 5.97
N CYS A 17 43.80 -3.34 6.47
CA CYS A 17 44.06 -1.96 6.23
C CYS A 17 44.52 -2.01 4.80
N ASN A 18 43.55 -1.94 3.88
CA ASN A 18 43.75 -1.70 2.46
C ASN A 18 44.21 -0.23 2.32
N TYR A 19 45.17 0.14 3.16
CA TYR A 19 45.88 1.38 3.11
C TYR A 19 46.76 1.22 1.89
N LYS A 20 46.30 1.83 0.81
CA LYS A 20 47.23 2.45 -0.12
C LYS A 20 48.04 3.43 0.73
N HIS A 21 49.14 2.95 1.28
CA HIS A 21 50.04 3.80 2.04
C HIS A 21 50.48 4.91 1.09
N LEU A 22 50.26 6.15 1.52
CA LEU A 22 50.80 7.30 0.80
C LEU A 22 52.31 7.09 0.70
N HIS A 23 52.83 7.13 -0.53
CA HIS A 23 54.25 7.00 -0.76
C HIS A 23 54.97 8.11 0.04
N PRO A 24 56.03 7.82 0.82
CA PRO A 24 56.72 8.83 1.63
C PRO A 24 57.12 10.07 0.84
N ALA A 25 57.63 9.89 -0.39
CA ALA A 25 57.98 11.00 -1.28
C ALA A 25 56.81 11.94 -1.62
N ALA A 26 55.58 11.43 -1.66
CA ALA A 26 54.40 12.25 -1.89
C ALA A 26 54.02 13.07 -0.64
N LEU A 27 54.25 12.54 0.56
CA LEU A 27 54.12 13.30 1.82
C LEU A 27 55.19 14.38 1.94
N ASP A 28 56.42 14.08 1.53
CA ASP A 28 57.52 15.05 1.53
C ASP A 28 57.25 16.20 0.53
N ALA A 29 56.76 15.87 -0.67
CA ALA A 29 56.33 16.85 -1.67
C ALA A 29 55.22 17.77 -1.10
N LEU A 30 54.24 17.21 -0.39
CA LEU A 30 53.20 18.00 0.27
C LEU A 30 53.72 18.87 1.41
N ALA A 31 54.62 18.33 2.23
CA ALA A 31 55.21 19.08 3.33
C ALA A 31 55.98 20.30 2.81
N ASP A 32 56.75 20.15 1.72
CA ASP A 32 57.47 21.26 1.08
C ASP A 32 56.51 22.32 0.53
N ILE A 33 55.44 21.90 -0.17
CA ILE A 33 54.40 22.83 -0.66
C ILE A 33 53.75 23.60 0.50
N VAL A 34 53.38 22.90 1.59
CA VAL A 34 52.76 23.52 2.78
C VAL A 34 53.73 24.47 3.49
N ASP A 35 55.00 24.09 3.66
CA ASP A 35 56.00 24.92 4.32
C ASP A 35 56.37 26.15 3.49
N ARG A 36 56.28 26.08 2.16
CA ARG A 36 56.37 27.25 1.28
C ARG A 36 55.18 28.18 1.46
N LEU A 37 53.95 27.65 1.46
CA LEU A 37 52.73 28.42 1.73
C LEU A 37 52.75 29.09 3.12
N ARG A 38 53.40 28.46 4.10
CA ARG A 38 53.61 29.03 5.45
C ARG A 38 54.68 30.12 5.49
N ARG A 39 55.77 29.96 4.73
CA ARG A 39 56.91 30.89 4.70
C ARG A 39 56.68 32.13 3.84
N GLY A 40 55.69 32.10 2.93
CA GLY A 40 55.30 33.27 2.14
C GLY A 40 54.92 34.47 3.03
N ASN A 41 55.36 35.66 2.64
CA ASN A 41 55.08 36.92 3.37
C ASN A 41 53.57 37.21 3.51
N ALA A 42 52.73 36.59 2.69
CA ALA A 42 51.27 36.57 2.80
C ALA A 42 50.81 35.17 3.24
N SER A 43 50.79 34.91 4.55
CA SER A 43 50.47 33.61 5.12
C SER A 43 49.15 33.05 4.56
N GLY A 44 49.22 31.91 3.88
CA GLY A 44 48.03 31.20 3.35
C GLY A 44 47.48 31.73 2.01
N CYS A 45 48.18 32.66 1.33
CA CYS A 45 47.80 33.08 -0.01
C CYS A 45 48.35 32.11 -1.07
N PHE A 46 47.47 31.49 -1.86
CA PHE A 46 47.87 30.59 -2.94
C PHE A 46 48.63 31.32 -4.07
N ALA A 47 48.43 32.63 -4.25
CA ALA A 47 49.15 33.43 -5.24
C ALA A 47 50.65 33.60 -4.89
N ALA A 48 51.07 33.31 -3.65
CA ALA A 48 52.48 33.30 -3.29
C ALA A 48 53.27 32.13 -3.93
N GLN A 49 52.59 31.23 -4.66
CA GLN A 49 53.23 30.19 -5.46
C GLN A 49 53.63 30.64 -6.87
N ASP A 50 53.13 31.79 -7.34
CA ASP A 50 53.48 32.33 -8.65
C ASP A 50 55.00 32.63 -8.71
N ASP A 51 55.57 33.16 -7.64
CA ASP A 51 57.02 33.40 -7.47
C ASP A 51 57.86 32.12 -7.64
N TRP A 52 57.30 30.94 -7.33
CA TRP A 52 58.02 29.66 -7.48
C TRP A 52 58.06 29.20 -8.93
N ILE A 53 56.93 29.31 -9.61
CA ILE A 53 56.85 29.05 -11.05
C ILE A 53 57.78 30.01 -11.79
N GLU A 54 57.78 31.29 -11.39
CA GLU A 54 58.70 32.30 -11.92
C GLU A 54 60.18 31.98 -11.62
N ALA A 55 60.50 31.47 -10.42
CA ALA A 55 61.86 31.08 -10.04
C ALA A 55 62.44 29.90 -10.83
N LEU A 56 61.61 29.12 -11.53
CA LEU A 56 62.08 28.08 -12.46
C LEU A 56 62.73 28.68 -13.73
N ASN A 57 62.65 30.01 -13.92
CA ASN A 57 63.24 30.77 -15.02
C ASN A 57 62.84 30.21 -16.39
N PHE A 58 61.60 30.46 -16.82
CA PHE A 58 61.17 30.08 -18.16
C PHE A 58 62.09 30.72 -19.21
N PRO A 59 62.77 29.91 -20.03
CA PRO A 59 63.54 30.47 -21.12
C PRO A 59 62.57 31.22 -22.05
N ALA A 60 62.93 32.45 -22.43
CA ALA A 60 62.18 33.19 -23.43
C ALA A 60 62.12 32.36 -24.73
N PRO A 61 61.04 32.42 -25.52
CA PRO A 61 60.97 31.71 -26.80
C PRO A 61 62.18 32.05 -27.68
N VAL A 62 63.10 31.08 -27.87
CA VAL A 62 64.30 31.28 -28.68
C VAL A 62 64.04 30.78 -30.11
N PRO A 63 64.44 31.52 -31.16
CA PRO A 63 64.42 31.02 -32.53
C PRO A 63 65.21 29.71 -32.67
N LEU A 64 64.70 28.73 -33.42
CA LEU A 64 65.35 27.44 -33.66
C LEU A 64 66.65 27.61 -34.46
N LEU A 65 67.76 27.86 -33.76
CA LEU A 65 69.12 27.94 -34.28
C LEU A 65 69.94 26.79 -33.69
N HIS A 66 70.87 26.24 -34.47
CA HIS A 66 71.73 25.15 -34.00
C HIS A 66 72.83 25.71 -33.07
N ASP A 67 72.52 25.77 -31.78
CA ASP A 67 73.47 26.12 -30.71
C ASP A 67 73.53 24.96 -29.69
N PRO A 68 74.61 24.17 -29.68
CA PRO A 68 74.74 23.04 -28.75
C PRO A 68 74.88 23.46 -27.28
N ALA A 69 75.33 24.68 -26.99
CA ALA A 69 75.37 25.19 -25.62
C ALA A 69 73.95 25.52 -25.13
N GLN A 70 73.16 26.19 -25.96
CA GLN A 70 71.74 26.44 -25.70
C GLN A 70 70.98 25.12 -25.53
N ALA A 71 71.21 24.13 -26.40
CA ALA A 71 70.56 22.83 -26.29
C ALA A 71 70.91 22.10 -24.98
N ALA A 72 72.14 22.24 -24.47
CA ALA A 72 72.54 21.66 -23.19
C ALA A 72 71.86 22.35 -22.00
N ASP A 73 71.66 23.67 -22.07
CA ASP A 73 70.97 24.43 -21.03
C ASP A 73 69.44 24.24 -21.09
N ASP A 74 68.87 24.12 -22.28
CA ASP A 74 67.45 23.75 -22.49
C ASP A 74 67.16 22.35 -21.95
N ASN A 75 68.06 21.38 -22.17
CA ASN A 75 67.92 20.04 -21.60
C ASN A 75 67.97 20.07 -20.07
N LYS A 76 68.90 20.83 -19.46
CA LYS A 76 68.94 21.00 -17.99
C LYS A 76 67.68 21.68 -17.46
N ALA A 77 67.15 22.67 -18.18
CA ALA A 77 65.91 23.34 -17.81
C ALA A 77 64.72 22.36 -17.89
N ALA A 78 64.63 21.58 -18.97
CA ALA A 78 63.63 20.54 -19.15
C ALA A 78 63.70 19.49 -18.03
N ASP A 79 64.89 19.03 -17.64
CA ASP A 79 65.07 18.10 -16.51
C ASP A 79 64.55 18.68 -15.18
N ARG A 80 64.80 19.98 -14.92
CA ARG A 80 64.27 20.67 -13.73
C ARG A 80 62.76 20.79 -13.77
N PHE A 81 62.18 21.11 -14.92
CA PHE A 81 60.73 21.17 -15.10
C PHE A 81 60.08 19.80 -14.95
N SER A 82 60.70 18.75 -15.49
CA SER A 82 60.24 17.38 -15.31
C SER A 82 60.23 17.00 -13.83
N ALA A 83 61.32 17.27 -13.10
CA ALA A 83 61.38 16.99 -11.66
C ALA A 83 60.35 17.81 -10.85
N ALA A 84 60.11 19.06 -11.21
CA ALA A 84 59.07 19.90 -10.58
C ALA A 84 57.66 19.36 -10.87
N LEU A 85 57.40 18.94 -12.11
CA LEU A 85 56.13 18.35 -12.52
C LEU A 85 55.87 17.00 -11.81
N ASP A 86 56.89 16.14 -11.73
CA ASP A 86 56.80 14.88 -10.99
C ASP A 86 56.49 15.11 -9.51
N THR A 87 57.12 16.13 -8.90
CA THR A 87 56.85 16.54 -7.52
C THR A 87 55.41 17.03 -7.34
N LEU A 88 54.90 17.86 -8.26
CA LEU A 88 53.51 18.32 -8.25
C LEU A 88 52.51 17.19 -8.46
N HIS A 89 52.80 16.26 -9.36
CA HIS A 89 51.95 15.10 -9.61
C HIS A 89 51.86 14.19 -8.39
N LEU A 90 52.99 13.92 -7.72
CA LEU A 90 53.00 13.20 -6.45
C LEU A 90 52.21 13.93 -5.36
N ALA A 91 52.33 15.25 -5.28
CA ALA A 91 51.55 16.06 -4.35
C ALA A 91 50.04 16.01 -4.65
N ASP A 92 49.63 16.10 -5.92
CA ASP A 92 48.23 16.01 -6.34
C ASP A 92 47.60 14.65 -5.98
N ILE A 93 48.33 13.55 -6.23
CA ILE A 93 47.93 12.21 -5.82
C ILE A 93 47.74 12.15 -4.30
N ALA A 94 48.68 12.70 -3.54
CA ALA A 94 48.60 12.70 -2.08
C ALA A 94 47.48 13.60 -1.53
N LEU A 95 47.24 14.78 -2.11
CA LEU A 95 46.11 15.65 -1.76
C LEU A 95 44.78 14.95 -2.01
N SER A 96 44.62 14.34 -3.17
CA SER A 96 43.40 13.60 -3.53
C SER A 96 43.12 12.47 -2.53
N ALA A 97 44.15 11.70 -2.17
CA ALA A 97 44.04 10.63 -1.19
C ALA A 97 43.75 11.15 0.23
N ILE A 98 44.38 12.25 0.65
CA ILE A 98 44.09 12.91 1.95
C ILE A 98 42.67 13.46 1.97
N GLN A 99 42.23 14.13 0.91
CA GLN A 99 40.87 14.67 0.78
C GLN A 99 39.82 13.58 0.89
N GLU A 100 40.01 12.47 0.19
CA GLU A 100 39.11 11.32 0.27
C GLU A 100 39.09 10.72 1.68
N HIS A 101 40.24 10.61 2.35
CA HIS A 101 40.31 10.14 3.72
C HIS A 101 39.59 11.08 4.70
N ILE A 102 39.78 12.39 4.58
CA ILE A 102 39.08 13.41 5.38
C ILE A 102 37.57 13.33 5.14
N ARG A 103 37.13 13.15 3.89
CA ARG A 103 35.71 12.96 3.54
C ARG A 103 35.12 11.74 4.24
N LEU A 104 35.77 10.58 4.14
CA LEU A 104 35.33 9.35 4.79
C LEU A 104 35.32 9.46 6.33
N GLN A 105 36.32 10.13 6.91
CA GLN A 105 36.36 10.41 8.34
C GLN A 105 35.22 11.33 8.76
N LYS A 106 34.95 12.41 8.02
CA LYS A 106 33.83 13.32 8.26
C LYS A 106 32.50 12.57 8.23
N GLU A 107 32.23 11.80 7.18
CA GLU A 107 31.00 11.00 7.05
C GLU A 107 30.85 9.98 8.19
N THR A 108 31.96 9.37 8.62
CA THR A 108 31.97 8.45 9.76
C THR A 108 31.68 9.18 11.08
N CYS A 109 32.26 10.35 11.29
CA CYS A 109 31.98 11.21 12.45
C CYS A 109 30.52 11.67 12.48
N GLU A 110 29.96 12.09 11.34
CA GLU A 110 28.55 12.50 11.22
C GLU A 110 27.59 11.34 11.54
N ARG A 111 27.84 10.15 10.97
CA ARG A 111 27.04 8.95 11.29
C ARG A 111 27.10 8.60 12.77
N ARG A 112 28.29 8.65 13.38
CA ARG A 112 28.47 8.42 14.83
C ARG A 112 27.75 9.48 15.66
N LEU A 113 27.84 10.76 15.28
CA LEU A 113 27.16 11.85 15.98
C LEU A 113 25.64 11.69 15.93
N ILE A 114 25.06 11.35 14.77
CA ILE A 114 23.63 11.08 14.62
C ILE A 114 23.22 9.90 15.51
N SER A 115 23.99 8.80 15.49
CA SER A 115 23.73 7.63 16.34
C SER A 115 23.78 7.97 17.83
N LEU A 116 24.77 8.76 18.27
CA LEU A 116 24.91 9.20 19.65
C LEU A 116 23.75 10.12 20.08
N ARG A 117 23.35 11.05 19.22
CA ARG A 117 22.19 11.93 19.46
C ARG A 117 20.90 11.13 19.55
N ALA A 118 20.68 10.19 18.64
CA ALA A 118 19.53 9.29 18.69
C ALA A 118 19.53 8.49 19.99
N ARG A 119 20.67 7.88 20.38
CA ARG A 119 20.80 7.15 21.63
C ARG A 119 20.52 8.02 22.85
N GLY A 120 21.06 9.24 22.90
CA GLY A 120 20.79 10.21 23.95
C GLY A 120 19.31 10.58 24.03
N GLY A 121 18.70 10.89 22.88
CA GLY A 121 17.28 11.16 22.73
C GLY A 121 16.42 10.02 23.28
N PHE A 122 16.57 8.80 22.75
CA PHE A 122 15.82 7.62 23.20
C PHE A 122 16.03 7.30 24.69
N SER A 123 17.25 7.51 25.20
CA SER A 123 17.54 7.29 26.62
C SER A 123 16.85 8.30 27.53
N SER A 124 16.62 9.53 27.05
CA SER A 124 15.97 10.61 27.80
C SER A 124 14.44 10.58 27.77
N LEU A 125 13.84 9.89 26.79
CA LEU A 125 12.38 9.79 26.70
C LEU A 125 11.80 9.07 27.92
N PRO A 126 10.64 9.48 28.43
CA PRO A 126 9.83 8.69 29.35
C PRO A 126 9.40 7.33 28.77
N ASP A 127 9.09 6.36 29.65
CA ASP A 127 8.74 4.99 29.25
C ASP A 127 7.45 4.91 28.43
N ASP A 128 6.45 5.72 28.74
CA ASP A 128 5.17 5.84 28.02
C ASP A 128 5.35 6.38 26.60
N VAL A 129 6.16 7.44 26.44
CA VAL A 129 6.49 7.99 25.11
C VAL A 129 7.27 6.95 24.30
N LEU A 130 8.24 6.28 24.94
CA LEU A 130 9.01 5.23 24.28
C LEU A 130 8.12 4.03 23.88
N SER A 131 7.13 3.65 24.69
CA SER A 131 6.15 2.63 24.33
C SER A 131 5.39 2.97 23.05
N ILE A 132 4.89 4.22 22.93
CA ILE A 132 4.20 4.68 21.70
C ILE A 132 5.11 4.60 20.49
N VAL A 133 6.37 5.03 20.63
CA VAL A 133 7.35 4.96 19.53
C VAL A 133 7.62 3.51 19.12
N LEU A 134 7.72 2.58 20.07
CA LEU A 134 7.91 1.15 19.79
C LEU A 134 6.69 0.54 19.10
N GLU A 135 5.48 0.88 19.52
CA GLU A 135 4.25 0.44 18.85
C GLU A 135 4.19 0.93 17.40
N HIS A 136 4.53 2.21 17.16
CA HIS A 136 4.52 2.77 15.82
C HIS A 136 5.62 2.19 14.91
N ALA A 137 6.83 1.97 15.45
CA ALA A 137 7.91 1.30 14.72
C ALA A 137 7.52 -0.13 14.31
N TYR A 138 6.76 -0.82 15.17
CA TYR A 138 6.24 -2.15 14.89
C TYR A 138 5.17 -2.15 13.78
N GLU A 139 4.29 -1.14 13.75
CA GLU A 139 3.26 -1.02 12.70
C GLU A 139 3.86 -0.84 11.30
N GLY A 140 4.92 -0.04 11.16
CA GLY A 140 5.55 0.27 9.88
C GLY A 140 6.26 -0.90 9.20
N GLU A 141 6.81 -1.86 9.95
CA GLU A 141 7.50 -3.04 9.41
C GLU A 141 6.56 -4.24 9.19
N ASN A 142 5.27 -4.00 8.95
CA ASN A 142 4.23 -5.03 8.85
C ASN A 142 4.15 -5.95 10.09
N GLY A 143 4.61 -5.47 11.26
CA GLY A 143 4.46 -6.13 12.55
C GLY A 143 5.02 -7.54 12.61
N ILE A 144 6.13 -7.80 11.94
CA ILE A 144 6.80 -9.09 12.02
C ILE A 144 7.33 -9.27 13.45
N VAL A 145 7.11 -10.43 14.07
CA VAL A 145 7.59 -10.74 15.44
C VAL A 145 9.11 -10.57 15.57
N SER A 146 9.86 -10.68 14.47
CA SER A 146 11.30 -10.39 14.42
C SER A 146 11.63 -8.96 14.84
N VAL A 147 10.76 -7.99 14.59
CA VAL A 147 10.92 -6.59 15.02
C VAL A 147 10.81 -6.51 16.53
N SER A 148 9.78 -7.09 17.11
CA SER A 148 9.59 -7.16 18.57
C SER A 148 10.76 -7.86 19.26
N MET A 149 11.29 -8.92 18.64
CA MET A 149 12.50 -9.60 19.10
C MET A 149 13.72 -8.68 19.04
N LYS A 150 13.98 -8.02 17.90
CA LYS A 150 15.09 -7.06 17.73
C LYS A 150 14.99 -5.94 18.77
N LEU A 151 13.82 -5.33 18.93
CA LEU A 151 13.56 -4.27 19.90
C LEU A 151 13.84 -4.75 21.32
N SER A 152 13.36 -5.94 21.69
CA SER A 152 13.61 -6.53 23.02
C SER A 152 15.08 -6.91 23.28
N HIS A 153 15.92 -6.91 22.23
CA HIS A 153 17.35 -7.21 22.30
C HIS A 153 18.23 -5.95 22.29
N VAL A 154 17.67 -4.74 22.07
CA VAL A 154 18.44 -3.48 22.04
C VAL A 154 19.12 -3.22 23.38
N CYS A 155 18.35 -3.16 24.47
CA CYS A 155 18.84 -2.99 25.84
C CYS A 155 17.82 -3.50 26.86
N HIS A 156 18.21 -3.55 28.14
CA HIS A 156 17.34 -3.99 29.22
C HIS A 156 16.03 -3.18 29.31
N ARG A 157 16.10 -1.86 29.15
CA ARG A 157 14.94 -0.97 29.19
C ARG A 157 13.93 -1.30 28.06
N PHE A 158 14.43 -1.43 26.83
CA PHE A 158 13.59 -1.81 25.69
C PHE A 158 12.99 -3.20 25.86
N ARG A 159 13.72 -4.15 26.44
CA ARG A 159 13.19 -5.48 26.77
C ARG A 159 12.00 -5.40 27.72
N GLN A 160 12.14 -4.65 28.82
CA GLN A 160 11.06 -4.48 29.80
C GLN A 160 9.83 -3.82 29.19
N LEU A 161 10.03 -2.77 28.38
CA LEU A 161 8.95 -2.12 27.65
C LEU A 161 8.29 -3.07 26.67
N ALA A 162 9.09 -3.77 25.85
CA ALA A 162 8.56 -4.70 24.88
C ALA A 162 7.68 -5.78 25.56
N LEU A 163 8.11 -6.32 26.70
CA LEU A 163 7.33 -7.31 27.46
C LEU A 163 6.03 -6.74 28.07
N ARG A 164 5.97 -5.42 28.33
CA ARG A 164 4.77 -4.75 28.86
C ARG A 164 3.74 -4.36 27.80
N ILE A 165 4.15 -4.31 26.54
CA ILE A 165 3.33 -3.86 25.41
C ILE A 165 2.78 -5.10 24.68
N PRO A 166 1.51 -5.49 24.89
CA PRO A 166 0.98 -6.73 24.33
C PRO A 166 0.84 -6.72 22.80
N THR A 167 0.66 -5.54 22.21
CA THR A 167 0.49 -5.31 20.76
C THR A 167 1.72 -5.74 19.96
N LEU A 168 2.93 -5.61 20.53
CA LEU A 168 4.17 -6.09 19.91
C LEU A 168 4.21 -7.62 19.73
N TRP A 169 3.42 -8.35 20.50
CA TRP A 169 3.37 -9.81 20.47
C TRP A 169 2.07 -10.33 19.87
N SER A 170 1.18 -9.44 19.44
CA SER A 170 -0.20 -9.81 19.16
C SER A 170 -0.43 -10.38 17.76
N ARG A 171 0.49 -10.19 16.82
CA ARG A 171 0.42 -10.81 15.49
C ARG A 171 0.98 -12.22 15.54
N ILE A 172 0.11 -13.19 15.27
CA ILE A 172 0.42 -14.61 15.30
C ILE A 172 0.05 -15.19 13.94
N TRP A 173 1.01 -15.82 13.27
CA TRP A 173 0.80 -16.43 11.95
C TRP A 173 1.13 -17.93 11.93
N TYR A 174 0.60 -18.66 10.96
CA TYR A 174 0.72 -20.12 10.94
C TYR A 174 2.16 -20.65 10.76
N ARG A 175 3.10 -19.88 10.17
CA ARG A 175 4.51 -20.31 10.01
C ARG A 175 5.36 -20.15 11.28
N MET A 176 4.81 -19.61 12.36
CA MET A 176 5.56 -19.54 13.62
C MET A 176 5.75 -20.93 14.19
N ASP A 177 6.93 -21.17 14.76
CA ASP A 177 7.15 -22.33 15.63
C ASP A 177 6.09 -22.35 16.75
N ILE A 178 5.51 -23.52 17.01
CA ILE A 178 4.39 -23.65 17.94
C ILE A 178 4.78 -23.28 19.38
N ASN A 179 6.05 -23.50 19.76
CA ASN A 179 6.53 -23.12 21.08
C ASN A 179 6.63 -21.60 21.17
N LEU A 180 7.06 -20.93 20.10
CA LEU A 180 7.03 -19.47 20.02
C LEU A 180 5.59 -18.95 20.13
N VAL A 181 4.64 -19.51 19.39
CA VAL A 181 3.21 -19.12 19.49
C VAL A 181 2.71 -19.23 20.94
N SER A 182 3.04 -20.34 21.62
CA SER A 182 2.70 -20.53 23.04
C SER A 182 3.30 -19.43 23.94
N LEU A 183 4.59 -19.10 23.74
CA LEU A 183 5.26 -18.03 24.49
C LEU A 183 4.65 -16.65 24.23
N LEU A 184 4.17 -16.38 23.01
CA LEU A 184 3.47 -15.13 22.68
C LEU A 184 2.11 -15.06 23.41
N TRP A 185 1.37 -16.16 23.49
CA TRP A 185 0.11 -16.22 24.24
C TRP A 185 0.28 -15.93 25.73
N ASP A 186 1.42 -16.29 26.32
CA ASP A 186 1.72 -15.94 27.69
C ASP A 186 1.95 -14.44 27.92
N ARG A 187 2.23 -13.68 26.85
CA ARG A 187 2.41 -12.21 26.90
C ARG A 187 1.13 -11.46 26.57
N ILE A 188 0.23 -12.05 25.77
CA ILE A 188 -1.05 -11.44 25.39
C ILE A 188 -2.08 -11.67 26.51
N LYS A 189 -2.39 -10.63 27.28
CA LYS A 189 -3.41 -10.67 28.34
C LYS A 189 -4.70 -9.93 27.99
N LYS A 190 -4.71 -9.20 26.89
CA LYS A 190 -5.84 -8.42 26.38
C LYS A 190 -6.29 -8.97 25.04
N PRO A 191 -7.56 -8.79 24.64
CA PRO A 191 -8.04 -9.25 23.34
C PRO A 191 -7.54 -8.34 22.22
N VAL A 192 -6.27 -8.51 21.85
CA VAL A 192 -5.57 -7.73 20.82
C VAL A 192 -4.90 -8.62 19.78
N ALA A 193 -5.11 -9.94 19.85
CA ALA A 193 -4.43 -10.89 18.99
C ALA A 193 -4.97 -10.82 17.55
N LYS A 194 -4.04 -10.68 16.61
CA LYS A 194 -4.28 -10.71 15.18
C LYS A 194 -3.78 -12.05 14.65
N ILE A 195 -4.70 -12.90 14.20
CA ILE A 195 -4.38 -14.24 13.71
C ILE A 195 -4.32 -14.22 12.20
N THR A 196 -3.23 -14.71 11.62
CA THR A 196 -3.05 -14.77 10.16
C THR A 196 -2.79 -16.19 9.68
N PHE A 197 -3.72 -16.72 8.89
CA PHE A 197 -3.54 -17.91 8.09
C PHE A 197 -3.12 -17.46 6.70
N TYR A 198 -1.83 -17.59 6.38
CA TYR A 198 -1.26 -17.19 5.07
C TYR A 198 -0.79 -18.45 4.35
N ALA A 199 -0.86 -18.58 3.02
CA ALA A 199 -0.12 -19.63 2.26
C ALA A 199 -0.06 -21.07 2.84
N VAL A 200 -1.15 -21.60 3.43
CA VAL A 200 -1.15 -22.91 4.08
C VAL A 200 -0.88 -24.02 3.05
N SER A 201 0.24 -24.73 3.19
CA SER A 201 0.71 -25.72 2.21
C SER A 201 0.14 -27.12 2.42
N SER A 202 -0.18 -27.49 3.66
CA SER A 202 -0.75 -28.80 3.97
C SER A 202 -1.68 -28.74 5.18
N ALA A 203 -2.67 -29.63 5.18
CA ALA A 203 -3.59 -29.82 6.29
C ALA A 203 -2.85 -30.27 7.58
N GLY A 204 -1.81 -31.10 7.45
CA GLY A 204 -1.06 -31.61 8.59
C GLY A 204 -0.31 -30.53 9.36
N ASP A 205 0.28 -29.57 8.65
CA ASP A 205 1.11 -28.51 9.26
C ASP A 205 0.26 -27.46 9.98
N VAL A 206 -0.99 -27.25 9.55
CA VAL A 206 -1.85 -26.19 10.08
C VAL A 206 -2.64 -26.62 11.32
N VAL A 207 -2.90 -27.92 11.51
CA VAL A 207 -3.67 -28.45 12.65
C VAL A 207 -3.11 -28.00 14.01
N PRO A 208 -1.79 -28.15 14.31
CA PRO A 208 -1.26 -27.75 15.61
C PRO A 208 -1.45 -26.25 15.88
N PHE A 209 -1.28 -25.44 14.84
CA PHE A 209 -1.46 -23.99 14.91
C PHE A 209 -2.92 -23.60 15.18
N ILE A 210 -3.87 -24.18 14.44
CA ILE A 210 -5.31 -23.91 14.63
C ILE A 210 -5.71 -24.28 16.06
N ARG A 211 -5.35 -25.48 16.53
CA ARG A 211 -5.69 -25.91 17.89
C ARG A 211 -5.13 -24.97 18.96
N CYS A 212 -3.87 -24.58 18.82
CA CYS A 212 -3.21 -23.68 19.77
C CYS A 212 -3.88 -22.30 19.80
N THR A 213 -4.18 -21.73 18.64
CA THR A 213 -4.80 -20.39 18.55
C THR A 213 -6.27 -20.41 18.93
N ALA A 214 -7.04 -21.42 18.50
CA ALA A 214 -8.47 -21.58 18.78
C ALA A 214 -8.75 -21.73 20.28
N ALA A 215 -7.88 -22.42 21.02
CA ALA A 215 -7.95 -22.50 22.48
C ALA A 215 -7.83 -21.14 23.18
N ARG A 216 -7.37 -20.11 22.46
CA ARG A 216 -7.22 -18.72 22.93
C ARG A 216 -8.09 -17.73 22.14
N SER A 217 -9.15 -18.22 21.48
CA SER A 217 -10.10 -17.41 20.69
C SER A 217 -10.70 -16.21 21.42
N LYS A 218 -10.84 -16.26 22.75
CA LYS A 218 -11.23 -15.11 23.58
C LYS A 218 -10.26 -13.92 23.55
N LEU A 219 -9.06 -14.09 23.00
CA LEU A 219 -8.07 -13.03 22.85
C LEU A 219 -7.98 -12.50 21.42
N TRP A 220 -8.73 -13.11 20.48
CA TRP A 220 -8.73 -12.69 19.09
C TRP A 220 -9.46 -11.36 18.94
N SER A 221 -8.82 -10.42 18.27
CA SER A 221 -9.41 -9.15 17.85
C SER A 221 -9.58 -9.09 16.33
N GLU A 222 -8.66 -9.71 15.59
CA GLU A 222 -8.65 -9.70 14.12
C GLU A 222 -8.22 -11.07 13.60
N VAL A 223 -8.88 -11.54 12.55
CA VAL A 223 -8.50 -12.78 11.85
C VAL A 223 -8.36 -12.48 10.36
N TYR A 224 -7.24 -12.92 9.79
CA TYR A 224 -6.91 -12.81 8.39
C TYR A 224 -6.70 -14.21 7.84
N HIS A 225 -7.50 -14.59 6.84
CA HIS A 225 -7.27 -15.78 6.04
C HIS A 225 -6.90 -15.32 4.64
N VAL A 226 -5.64 -15.51 4.26
CA VAL A 226 -5.08 -15.02 3.01
C VAL A 226 -4.48 -16.17 2.24
N PHE A 227 -5.06 -16.50 1.09
CA PHE A 227 -4.48 -17.50 0.20
C PHE A 227 -3.55 -16.82 -0.78
N THR A 228 -2.37 -17.40 -0.97
CA THR A 228 -1.52 -17.01 -2.09
C THR A 228 -2.22 -17.40 -3.40
N PRO A 229 -2.16 -16.57 -4.45
CA PRO A 229 -2.82 -16.84 -5.74
C PRO A 229 -2.49 -18.22 -6.33
N ASP A 230 -1.28 -18.73 -6.04
CA ASP A 230 -0.75 -19.98 -6.58
C ASP A 230 -1.04 -21.22 -5.71
N VAL A 231 -1.58 -21.05 -4.50
CA VAL A 231 -1.91 -22.18 -3.62
C VAL A 231 -3.41 -22.42 -3.69
N THR A 232 -3.78 -23.54 -4.30
CA THR A 232 -5.17 -24.00 -4.29
C THR A 232 -5.55 -24.38 -2.87
N LEU A 233 -6.64 -23.80 -2.39
CA LEU A 233 -7.23 -24.20 -1.13
C LEU A 233 -7.73 -25.63 -1.28
N THR A 234 -7.00 -26.58 -0.70
CA THR A 234 -7.44 -27.98 -0.75
C THR A 234 -8.61 -28.17 0.19
N LYS A 235 -9.55 -29.01 -0.23
CA LYS A 235 -10.68 -29.42 0.60
C LYS A 235 -10.24 -29.92 1.96
N ASP A 236 -9.12 -30.63 2.04
CA ASP A 236 -8.55 -31.15 3.29
C ASP A 236 -8.22 -30.03 4.30
N ILE A 237 -7.69 -28.88 3.84
CA ILE A 237 -7.39 -27.73 4.70
C ILE A 237 -8.70 -27.11 5.21
N LEU A 238 -9.70 -26.95 4.34
CA LEU A 238 -11.02 -26.45 4.73
C LEU A 238 -11.71 -27.38 5.74
N ASP A 239 -11.66 -28.68 5.51
CA ASP A 239 -12.25 -29.69 6.40
C ASP A 239 -11.55 -29.69 7.78
N VAL A 240 -10.23 -29.51 7.80
CA VAL A 240 -9.48 -29.28 9.04
C VAL A 240 -9.96 -28.00 9.73
N MET A 241 -10.02 -26.87 9.02
CA MET A 241 -10.46 -25.60 9.62
C MET A 241 -11.86 -25.71 10.19
N ALA A 242 -12.80 -26.30 9.44
CA ALA A 242 -14.18 -26.56 9.86
C ALA A 242 -14.25 -27.43 11.12
N ARG A 243 -13.49 -28.53 11.16
CA ARG A 243 -13.50 -29.43 12.31
C ARG A 243 -12.86 -28.82 13.55
N GLU A 244 -11.69 -28.19 13.40
CA GLU A 244 -10.89 -27.69 14.52
C GLU A 244 -11.40 -26.33 15.06
N THR A 245 -12.24 -25.63 14.29
CA THR A 245 -12.85 -24.35 14.71
C THR A 245 -14.38 -24.43 14.80
N HIS A 246 -14.95 -25.63 14.84
CA HIS A 246 -16.38 -25.81 15.01
C HIS A 246 -16.86 -25.15 16.31
N GLU A 247 -17.92 -24.34 16.23
CA GLU A 247 -18.50 -23.62 17.37
C GLU A 247 -17.50 -22.70 18.12
N LEU A 248 -16.49 -22.19 17.41
CA LEU A 248 -15.48 -21.32 18.01
C LEU A 248 -16.11 -20.08 18.65
N HIS A 249 -15.79 -19.83 19.93
CA HIS A 249 -16.26 -18.64 20.65
C HIS A 249 -15.19 -17.54 20.66
N ALA A 250 -15.38 -16.52 19.81
CA ALA A 250 -14.48 -15.38 19.66
C ALA A 250 -15.18 -14.05 20.01
N PRO A 251 -15.49 -13.79 21.30
CA PRO A 251 -16.36 -12.69 21.74
C PRO A 251 -15.80 -11.29 21.47
N PHE A 252 -14.49 -11.16 21.23
CA PHE A 252 -13.82 -9.88 20.99
C PHE A 252 -13.36 -9.69 19.55
N LEU A 253 -13.66 -10.65 18.66
CA LEU A 253 -13.30 -10.54 17.25
C LEU A 253 -14.10 -9.40 16.63
N SER A 254 -13.40 -8.35 16.17
CA SER A 254 -14.00 -7.17 15.55
C SER A 254 -13.79 -7.11 14.05
N PHE A 255 -12.79 -7.82 13.52
CA PHE A 255 -12.46 -7.84 12.10
C PHE A 255 -12.20 -9.27 11.63
N LEU A 256 -12.85 -9.64 10.52
CA LEU A 256 -12.61 -10.90 9.81
C LEU A 256 -12.28 -10.58 8.36
N TYR A 257 -11.19 -11.14 7.85
CA TYR A 257 -10.82 -11.12 6.45
C TYR A 257 -10.68 -12.54 5.92
N ILE A 258 -11.37 -12.83 4.82
CA ILE A 258 -11.26 -14.10 4.10
C ILE A 258 -11.00 -13.80 2.63
N ASP A 259 -9.77 -14.01 2.20
CA ASP A 259 -9.43 -14.17 0.80
C ASP A 259 -9.78 -15.59 0.39
N GLY A 260 -10.41 -15.78 -0.76
CA GLY A 260 -10.68 -17.06 -1.40
C GLY A 260 -9.79 -17.22 -2.64
N SER A 261 -9.54 -18.46 -3.06
CA SER A 261 -8.91 -18.65 -4.36
C SER A 261 -9.94 -18.40 -5.47
N ARG A 262 -9.53 -17.98 -6.67
CA ARG A 262 -10.48 -17.89 -7.81
C ARG A 262 -11.18 -19.22 -8.10
N SER A 263 -10.57 -20.36 -7.73
CA SER A 263 -11.19 -21.68 -7.82
C SER A 263 -12.30 -21.90 -6.79
N THR A 264 -12.33 -21.19 -5.65
CA THR A 264 -13.42 -21.34 -4.66
C THR A 264 -14.75 -20.84 -5.18
N LEU A 265 -14.76 -19.89 -6.12
CA LEU A 265 -15.97 -19.45 -6.83
C LEU A 265 -16.57 -20.54 -7.73
N GLN A 266 -15.80 -21.59 -8.04
CA GLN A 266 -16.27 -22.72 -8.86
C GLN A 266 -16.84 -23.86 -8.00
N LEU A 267 -16.55 -23.90 -6.70
CA LEU A 267 -17.07 -24.93 -5.79
C LEU A 267 -18.54 -24.63 -5.45
N PRO A 268 -19.38 -25.67 -5.27
CA PRO A 268 -20.77 -25.46 -4.90
C PRO A 268 -20.87 -24.84 -3.49
N PRO A 269 -21.81 -23.90 -3.25
CA PRO A 269 -21.97 -23.23 -1.94
C PRO A 269 -22.31 -24.18 -0.78
N SER A 270 -22.80 -25.38 -1.07
CA SER A 270 -23.27 -26.35 -0.08
C SER A 270 -22.15 -27.12 0.65
N GLU A 271 -20.88 -26.91 0.31
CA GLU A 271 -19.78 -27.48 1.08
C GLU A 271 -19.62 -26.72 2.40
N ASN A 272 -20.23 -27.26 3.46
CA ASN A 272 -20.18 -26.69 4.82
C ASN A 272 -18.77 -26.32 5.30
N SER A 273 -17.73 -27.01 4.82
CA SER A 273 -16.34 -26.73 5.22
C SER A 273 -15.78 -25.43 4.62
N LEU A 274 -16.30 -24.97 3.48
CA LEU A 274 -15.94 -23.69 2.88
C LEU A 274 -16.33 -22.52 3.80
N HIS A 275 -17.44 -22.66 4.52
CA HIS A 275 -17.99 -21.67 5.43
C HIS A 275 -17.73 -22.02 6.90
N TYR A 276 -16.55 -22.54 7.25
CA TYR A 276 -16.21 -22.95 8.63
C TYR A 276 -16.53 -21.88 9.69
N TYR A 277 -16.36 -20.60 9.34
CA TYR A 277 -16.62 -19.46 10.21
C TYR A 277 -18.12 -19.24 10.53
N SER A 278 -19.03 -19.83 9.76
CA SER A 278 -20.48 -19.68 9.97
C SER A 278 -20.95 -20.25 11.31
N THR A 279 -20.17 -21.18 11.87
CA THR A 279 -20.41 -21.78 13.19
C THR A 279 -19.82 -20.96 14.34
N TRP A 280 -19.05 -19.91 14.05
CA TRP A 280 -18.38 -19.14 15.09
C TRP A 280 -19.36 -18.18 15.80
N SER A 281 -19.12 -17.97 17.09
CA SER A 281 -19.79 -16.95 17.91
C SER A 281 -18.93 -15.69 17.95
N MET A 282 -19.35 -14.64 17.22
CA MET A 282 -18.59 -13.39 17.01
C MET A 282 -19.45 -12.14 17.28
N PRO A 283 -20.00 -11.95 18.49
CA PRO A 283 -20.96 -10.90 18.80
C PRO A 283 -20.44 -9.46 18.58
N ARG A 284 -19.12 -9.26 18.53
CA ARG A 284 -18.48 -7.95 18.34
C ARG A 284 -17.92 -7.74 16.93
N LEU A 285 -18.17 -8.67 15.99
CA LEU A 285 -17.69 -8.53 14.62
C LEU A 285 -18.29 -7.26 14.02
N ALA A 286 -17.43 -6.28 13.74
CA ALA A 286 -17.84 -4.96 13.25
C ALA A 286 -17.55 -4.80 11.75
N LYS A 287 -16.50 -5.47 11.25
CA LYS A 287 -16.08 -5.41 9.85
C LYS A 287 -15.79 -6.81 9.32
N PHE A 288 -16.33 -7.12 8.15
CA PHE A 288 -16.09 -8.39 7.44
C PHE A 288 -15.70 -8.10 6.00
N LEU A 289 -14.50 -8.53 5.62
CA LEU A 289 -13.92 -8.35 4.29
C LEU A 289 -13.74 -9.72 3.63
N VAL A 290 -14.14 -9.83 2.37
CA VAL A 290 -14.13 -11.07 1.62
C VAL A 290 -13.61 -10.83 0.21
N GLU A 291 -12.62 -11.60 -0.24
CA GLU A 291 -12.18 -11.64 -1.64
C GLU A 291 -12.43 -13.02 -2.27
N ASN A 292 -12.89 -13.08 -3.52
CA ASN A 292 -13.15 -14.29 -4.32
C ASN A 292 -13.90 -15.40 -3.57
N PHE A 293 -14.81 -14.99 -2.69
CA PHE A 293 -15.53 -15.86 -1.79
C PHE A 293 -16.91 -15.24 -1.54
N ILE A 294 -17.95 -16.07 -1.43
CA ILE A 294 -19.32 -15.62 -1.22
C ILE A 294 -19.73 -15.95 0.21
N PRO A 295 -20.02 -14.97 1.06
CA PRO A 295 -20.36 -15.26 2.45
C PRO A 295 -21.71 -15.96 2.60
N THR A 296 -21.84 -16.73 3.68
CA THR A 296 -23.13 -17.28 4.14
C THR A 296 -23.63 -16.54 5.38
N PRO A 297 -24.94 -16.54 5.65
CA PRO A 297 -25.51 -15.87 6.82
C PRO A 297 -24.77 -16.16 8.12
N LEU A 298 -24.46 -15.11 8.88
CA LEU A 298 -23.77 -15.21 10.16
C LEU A 298 -24.79 -15.26 11.30
N THR A 299 -24.86 -16.38 12.00
CA THR A 299 -25.86 -16.57 13.08
C THR A 299 -25.64 -15.68 14.30
N SER A 300 -24.42 -15.20 14.51
CA SER A 300 -24.00 -14.51 15.75
C SER A 300 -23.48 -13.09 15.56
N ALA A 301 -23.34 -12.61 14.32
CA ALA A 301 -22.68 -11.34 14.00
C ALA A 301 -23.65 -10.14 14.01
N THR A 302 -24.33 -9.92 15.14
CA THR A 302 -25.33 -8.85 15.28
C THR A 302 -24.74 -7.44 15.25
N SER A 303 -23.42 -7.30 15.36
CA SER A 303 -22.71 -6.01 15.38
C SER A 303 -22.07 -5.63 14.05
N LEU A 304 -22.29 -6.38 12.96
CA LEU A 304 -21.61 -6.15 11.69
C LEU A 304 -22.07 -4.84 11.06
N LYS A 305 -21.16 -3.85 10.98
CA LYS A 305 -21.42 -2.49 10.49
C LYS A 305 -20.86 -2.25 9.10
N GLU A 306 -19.76 -2.90 8.75
CA GLU A 306 -19.08 -2.73 7.46
C GLU A 306 -18.85 -4.08 6.81
N PHE A 307 -19.30 -4.21 5.56
CA PHE A 307 -19.07 -5.38 4.73
C PHE A 307 -18.35 -4.98 3.46
N GLN A 308 -17.30 -5.72 3.10
CA GLN A 308 -16.56 -5.50 1.86
C GLN A 308 -16.41 -6.81 1.09
N LEU A 309 -16.75 -6.78 -0.19
CA LEU A 309 -16.72 -7.91 -1.11
C LEU A 309 -15.88 -7.57 -2.34
N SER A 310 -15.03 -8.48 -2.77
CA SER A 310 -14.17 -8.35 -3.96
C SER A 310 -14.22 -9.62 -4.79
N LEU A 311 -14.85 -9.66 -5.96
CA LEU A 311 -15.03 -10.87 -6.76
C LEU A 311 -14.36 -10.77 -8.12
N LYS A 312 -13.19 -11.41 -8.28
CA LYS A 312 -12.38 -11.39 -9.50
C LYS A 312 -12.64 -12.66 -10.31
N TYR A 313 -13.64 -12.65 -11.17
CA TYR A 313 -13.88 -13.75 -12.10
C TYR A 313 -12.78 -13.77 -13.16
N LYS A 314 -12.35 -14.97 -13.57
CA LYS A 314 -11.54 -15.10 -14.79
C LYS A 314 -12.48 -14.85 -15.98
N GLN A 315 -12.04 -14.06 -16.96
CA GLN A 315 -12.65 -14.07 -18.28
C GLN A 315 -12.39 -15.46 -18.88
N VAL A 316 -13.29 -16.40 -18.61
CA VAL A 316 -13.21 -17.75 -19.16
C VAL A 316 -14.08 -17.75 -20.40
N GLU A 317 -13.45 -17.94 -21.56
CA GLU A 317 -14.15 -18.07 -22.85
C GLU A 317 -15.03 -19.33 -22.89
N ASP A 318 -14.85 -20.28 -21.97
CA ASP A 318 -15.54 -21.57 -21.93
C ASP A 318 -16.51 -21.77 -20.73
N SER A 319 -17.79 -21.55 -21.04
CA SER A 319 -18.98 -22.39 -20.73
C SER A 319 -19.43 -22.77 -19.29
N SER A 320 -18.79 -22.35 -18.19
CA SER A 320 -19.32 -22.65 -16.83
C SER A 320 -20.42 -21.70 -16.30
N ALA A 321 -21.26 -21.13 -17.18
CA ALA A 321 -22.28 -20.11 -16.89
C ALA A 321 -23.35 -20.54 -15.85
N THR A 322 -23.47 -21.83 -15.51
CA THR A 322 -24.59 -22.36 -14.72
C THR A 322 -24.54 -22.06 -13.22
N ARG A 323 -23.44 -21.57 -12.63
CA ARG A 323 -23.32 -21.48 -11.15
C ARG A 323 -23.46 -20.08 -10.55
N SER A 324 -23.49 -19.03 -11.35
CA SER A 324 -23.46 -17.66 -10.82
C SER A 324 -24.77 -17.18 -10.21
N GLY A 325 -25.90 -17.84 -10.52
CA GLY A 325 -27.19 -17.54 -9.89
C GLY A 325 -27.17 -17.85 -8.39
N GLU A 326 -26.76 -19.06 -8.00
CA GLU A 326 -26.69 -19.49 -6.58
C GLU A 326 -25.80 -18.56 -5.73
N ILE A 327 -24.76 -18.00 -6.36
CA ILE A 327 -23.84 -17.06 -5.76
C ILE A 327 -24.56 -15.78 -5.31
N LEU A 328 -25.33 -15.13 -6.19
CA LEU A 328 -26.03 -13.89 -5.84
C LEU A 328 -27.15 -14.14 -4.83
N SER A 329 -27.87 -15.26 -4.93
CA SER A 329 -28.87 -15.65 -3.93
C SER A 329 -28.24 -15.74 -2.53
N SER A 330 -27.10 -16.40 -2.43
CA SER A 330 -26.38 -16.59 -1.15
C SER A 330 -25.90 -15.25 -0.59
N LEU A 331 -25.41 -14.36 -1.46
CA LEU A 331 -25.01 -13.01 -1.07
C LEU A 331 -26.19 -12.19 -0.54
N ILE A 332 -27.35 -12.24 -1.20
CA ILE A 332 -28.57 -11.53 -0.76
C ILE A 332 -29.02 -12.06 0.62
N LEU A 333 -29.06 -13.38 0.80
CA LEU A 333 -29.39 -13.99 2.10
C LEU A 333 -28.40 -13.58 3.20
N PHE A 334 -27.11 -13.50 2.88
CA PHE A 334 -26.11 -13.00 3.81
C PHE A 334 -26.38 -11.54 4.19
N LEU A 335 -26.61 -10.66 3.22
CA LEU A 335 -26.88 -9.25 3.47
C LEU A 335 -28.15 -9.07 4.31
N GLU A 336 -29.22 -9.81 4.00
CA GLU A 336 -30.49 -9.80 4.74
C GLU A 336 -30.28 -10.18 6.22
N SER A 337 -29.37 -11.12 6.51
CA SER A 337 -29.05 -11.52 7.89
C SER A 337 -28.29 -10.45 8.70
N CYS A 338 -27.76 -9.41 8.05
CA CYS A 338 -26.88 -8.41 8.66
C CYS A 338 -27.63 -7.10 8.98
N HIS A 339 -28.55 -7.13 9.95
CA HIS A 339 -29.42 -5.97 10.25
C HIS A 339 -28.73 -4.71 10.79
N ALA A 340 -27.46 -4.79 11.21
CA ALA A 340 -26.68 -3.65 11.72
C ALA A 340 -25.79 -3.00 10.65
N LEU A 341 -25.86 -3.48 9.42
CA LEU A 341 -24.94 -3.13 8.34
C LEU A 341 -25.20 -1.70 7.86
N LYS A 342 -24.16 -0.86 7.91
CA LYS A 342 -24.21 0.57 7.56
C LYS A 342 -23.49 0.88 6.26
N ILE A 343 -22.38 0.18 6.00
CA ILE A 343 -21.50 0.44 4.86
C ILE A 343 -21.31 -0.86 4.09
N ILE A 344 -21.57 -0.83 2.79
CA ILE A 344 -21.29 -1.94 1.87
C ILE A 344 -20.30 -1.45 0.82
N LYS A 345 -19.20 -2.18 0.67
CA LYS A 345 -18.21 -1.98 -0.39
C LYS A 345 -18.19 -3.22 -1.26
N MET A 346 -18.39 -3.10 -2.56
CA MET A 346 -18.46 -4.23 -3.47
C MET A 346 -17.66 -3.93 -4.73
N ALA A 347 -16.68 -4.77 -5.03
CA ALA A 347 -15.95 -4.75 -6.28
C ALA A 347 -16.15 -6.07 -7.01
N ILE A 348 -16.65 -6.05 -8.24
CA ILE A 348 -16.85 -7.24 -9.06
C ILE A 348 -16.20 -7.02 -10.42
N TRP A 349 -15.38 -7.97 -10.84
CA TRP A 349 -14.72 -7.98 -12.15
C TRP A 349 -15.22 -9.16 -12.98
N SER A 350 -15.68 -8.88 -14.19
CA SER A 350 -16.11 -9.84 -15.20
C SER A 350 -17.23 -10.77 -14.74
N LEU A 351 -18.30 -10.22 -14.13
CA LEU A 351 -19.46 -11.00 -13.68
C LEU A 351 -20.13 -11.70 -14.87
N PRO A 352 -20.14 -13.05 -14.92
CA PRO A 352 -20.72 -13.78 -16.04
C PRO A 352 -22.25 -13.70 -16.03
N GLU A 353 -22.84 -13.87 -17.21
CA GLU A 353 -24.28 -14.09 -17.37
C GLU A 353 -24.70 -15.42 -16.73
N PHE A 354 -25.91 -15.46 -16.19
CA PHE A 354 -26.51 -16.68 -15.65
C PHE A 354 -28.01 -16.70 -15.90
N THR A 355 -28.56 -17.91 -15.92
CA THR A 355 -30.00 -18.18 -16.02
C THR A 355 -30.52 -18.70 -14.68
N GLY A 356 -31.76 -18.37 -14.32
CA GLY A 356 -32.48 -19.08 -13.23
C GLY A 356 -32.73 -18.34 -11.91
N LEU A 357 -32.48 -17.03 -11.80
CA LEU A 357 -32.72 -16.28 -10.54
C LEU A 357 -34.18 -15.84 -10.27
N SER A 358 -35.17 -16.47 -10.91
CA SER A 358 -36.54 -15.94 -10.97
C SER A 358 -37.36 -15.97 -9.66
N THR A 359 -36.81 -16.44 -8.53
CA THR A 359 -37.61 -16.70 -7.31
C THR A 359 -37.01 -16.23 -5.98
N ILE A 360 -35.95 -15.41 -5.99
CA ILE A 360 -35.41 -14.90 -4.71
C ILE A 360 -36.37 -13.85 -4.13
N ASN A 361 -36.56 -13.89 -2.81
CA ASN A 361 -37.26 -12.83 -2.09
C ASN A 361 -36.43 -11.55 -2.12
N SER A 362 -37.06 -10.41 -2.37
CA SER A 362 -36.38 -9.12 -2.22
C SER A 362 -35.99 -8.89 -0.76
N ALA A 363 -34.73 -8.58 -0.51
CA ALA A 363 -34.21 -8.16 0.78
C ALA A 363 -34.14 -6.63 0.83
N ASP A 364 -34.82 -6.04 1.81
CA ASP A 364 -34.67 -4.62 2.13
C ASP A 364 -33.55 -4.45 3.15
N LEU A 365 -32.60 -3.55 2.87
CA LEU A 365 -31.43 -3.28 3.71
C LEU A 365 -31.51 -1.85 4.28
N PRO A 366 -32.47 -1.57 5.19
CA PRO A 366 -32.76 -0.22 5.65
C PRO A 366 -31.67 0.36 6.55
N SER A 367 -30.76 -0.43 7.09
CA SER A 367 -29.66 0.08 7.93
C SER A 367 -28.50 0.66 7.11
N VAL A 368 -28.44 0.37 5.81
CA VAL A 368 -27.33 0.76 4.95
C VAL A 368 -27.45 2.24 4.59
N GLU A 369 -26.42 2.99 4.95
CA GLU A 369 -26.33 4.45 4.80
C GLU A 369 -25.38 4.84 3.66
N ALA A 370 -24.37 4.00 3.37
CA ALA A 370 -23.35 4.24 2.36
C ALA A 370 -23.05 2.99 1.49
N LEU A 371 -22.92 3.20 0.18
CA LEU A 371 -22.52 2.20 -0.81
C LEU A 371 -21.24 2.63 -1.54
N GLU A 372 -20.30 1.71 -1.71
CA GLU A 372 -19.18 1.85 -2.64
C GLU A 372 -19.20 0.66 -3.58
N LEU A 373 -19.50 0.88 -4.85
CA LEU A 373 -19.70 -0.16 -5.85
C LEU A 373 -18.68 0.03 -6.97
N CYS A 374 -18.03 -1.04 -7.39
CA CYS A 374 -17.06 -1.03 -8.46
C CYS A 374 -17.27 -2.23 -9.37
N PHE A 375 -17.66 -1.98 -10.61
CA PHE A 375 -17.96 -3.01 -11.59
C PHE A 375 -17.01 -2.86 -12.78
N SER A 376 -16.24 -3.90 -13.10
CA SER A 376 -15.40 -3.93 -14.29
C SER A 376 -15.86 -5.05 -15.21
N ASP A 377 -16.15 -4.74 -16.47
CA ASP A 377 -16.53 -5.72 -17.50
C ASP A 377 -17.70 -6.62 -17.08
N CYS A 378 -18.64 -6.06 -16.30
CA CYS A 378 -19.84 -6.77 -15.85
C CYS A 378 -20.99 -6.50 -16.81
N ARG A 379 -21.78 -7.53 -17.11
CA ARG A 379 -23.02 -7.37 -17.89
C ARG A 379 -24.14 -6.78 -17.03
N GLY A 380 -25.03 -6.00 -17.65
CA GLY A 380 -26.12 -5.34 -16.91
C GLY A 380 -27.13 -6.31 -16.31
N SER A 381 -27.46 -7.41 -17.00
CA SER A 381 -28.55 -8.30 -16.58
C SER A 381 -28.32 -8.99 -15.22
N PRO A 382 -27.14 -9.55 -14.89
CA PRO A 382 -26.80 -9.96 -13.53
C PRO A 382 -26.97 -8.89 -12.46
N LEU A 383 -26.49 -7.67 -12.74
CA LEU A 383 -26.51 -6.56 -11.80
C LEU A 383 -27.95 -6.09 -11.57
N GLU A 384 -28.76 -6.00 -12.63
CA GLU A 384 -30.16 -5.60 -12.54
C GLU A 384 -30.94 -6.60 -11.67
N ILE A 385 -30.67 -7.90 -11.81
CA ILE A 385 -31.29 -8.91 -10.94
C ILE A 385 -30.82 -8.74 -9.49
N PHE A 386 -29.54 -8.45 -9.24
CA PHE A 386 -29.05 -8.20 -7.88
C PHE A 386 -29.75 -6.99 -7.26
N PHE A 387 -29.73 -5.83 -7.91
CA PHE A 387 -30.33 -4.59 -7.37
C PHE A 387 -31.86 -4.64 -7.31
N ARG A 388 -32.53 -5.43 -8.15
CA ARG A 388 -33.97 -5.67 -8.00
C ARG A 388 -34.29 -6.44 -6.72
N ASN A 389 -33.39 -7.32 -6.27
CA ASN A 389 -33.58 -8.16 -5.09
C ASN A 389 -32.88 -7.62 -3.83
N ALA A 390 -31.95 -6.69 -3.93
CA ALA A 390 -31.29 -6.05 -2.80
C ALA A 390 -31.59 -4.54 -2.83
N ARG A 391 -32.50 -4.09 -1.95
CA ARG A 391 -32.94 -2.70 -1.91
C ARG A 391 -32.24 -1.93 -0.81
N PHE A 392 -31.91 -0.66 -1.07
CA PHE A 392 -31.12 0.17 -0.16
C PHE A 392 -31.80 1.50 0.19
N PRO A 393 -33.04 1.48 0.73
CA PRO A 393 -33.92 2.65 0.78
C PRO A 393 -33.39 3.83 1.60
N ASN A 394 -32.38 3.61 2.45
CA ASN A 394 -31.78 4.63 3.31
C ASN A 394 -30.37 5.08 2.90
N VAL A 395 -29.87 4.62 1.75
CA VAL A 395 -28.58 5.07 1.23
C VAL A 395 -28.64 6.55 0.91
N SER A 396 -27.71 7.29 1.50
CA SER A 396 -27.53 8.73 1.28
C SER A 396 -26.29 8.97 0.42
N THR A 397 -25.20 8.27 0.71
CA THR A 397 -23.93 8.40 -0.02
C THR A 397 -23.64 7.17 -0.86
N MET A 398 -23.29 7.38 -2.12
CA MET A 398 -22.91 6.32 -3.04
C MET A 398 -21.68 6.70 -3.84
N GLU A 399 -20.71 5.80 -3.90
CA GLU A 399 -19.64 5.81 -4.88
C GLU A 399 -19.89 4.67 -5.87
N LEU A 400 -19.96 4.97 -7.16
CA LEU A 400 -20.19 4.03 -8.23
C LEU A 400 -19.06 4.13 -9.24
N CYS A 401 -18.28 3.07 -9.38
CA CYS A 401 -17.27 2.91 -10.42
C CYS A 401 -17.78 1.90 -11.45
N VAL A 402 -17.82 2.26 -12.73
CA VAL A 402 -18.16 1.33 -13.82
C VAL A 402 -17.11 1.41 -14.93
N TYR A 403 -16.41 0.32 -15.15
CA TYR A 403 -15.30 0.20 -16.08
C TYR A 403 -15.59 -0.84 -17.15
N ALA A 404 -15.22 -0.55 -18.39
CA ALA A 404 -15.21 -1.52 -19.48
C ALA A 404 -13.90 -1.44 -20.26
N THR A 405 -13.32 -2.59 -20.58
CA THR A 405 -12.05 -2.69 -21.32
C THR A 405 -12.25 -2.75 -22.83
N ALA A 406 -13.31 -3.41 -23.30
CA ALA A 406 -13.49 -3.68 -24.73
C ALA A 406 -14.88 -3.33 -25.30
N ASN A 407 -15.87 -3.08 -24.44
CA ASN A 407 -17.24 -2.82 -24.90
C ASN A 407 -17.93 -1.74 -24.04
N ASP A 408 -18.08 -0.54 -24.61
CA ASP A 408 -18.69 0.60 -23.92
C ASP A 408 -20.16 0.37 -23.53
N THR A 409 -20.87 -0.56 -24.20
CA THR A 409 -22.26 -0.88 -23.82
C THR A 409 -22.35 -1.42 -22.41
N LEU A 410 -21.29 -2.08 -21.91
CA LEU A 410 -21.23 -2.61 -20.55
C LEU A 410 -21.25 -1.50 -19.49
N VAL A 411 -20.68 -0.33 -19.80
CA VAL A 411 -20.74 0.83 -18.89
C VAL A 411 -22.18 1.30 -18.75
N GLN A 412 -22.90 1.46 -19.86
CA GLN A 412 -24.29 1.88 -19.84
C GLN A 412 -25.19 0.84 -19.18
N GLU A 413 -25.01 -0.43 -19.53
CA GLU A 413 -25.74 -1.54 -18.93
C GLU A 413 -25.53 -1.62 -17.41
N GLY A 414 -24.30 -1.39 -16.93
CA GLY A 414 -23.99 -1.35 -15.50
C GLY A 414 -24.64 -0.15 -14.79
N LEU A 415 -24.62 1.03 -15.41
CA LEU A 415 -25.31 2.21 -14.86
C LEU A 415 -26.82 2.00 -14.78
N ASP A 416 -27.43 1.53 -15.88
CA ASP A 416 -28.84 1.23 -15.94
C ASP A 416 -29.23 0.19 -14.89
N ALA A 417 -28.47 -0.89 -14.78
CA ALA A 417 -28.74 -1.95 -13.81
C ALA A 417 -28.79 -1.44 -12.36
N VAL A 418 -27.95 -0.47 -12.01
CA VAL A 418 -27.84 0.06 -10.65
C VAL A 418 -28.84 1.20 -10.39
N LEU A 419 -29.03 2.10 -11.37
CA LEU A 419 -29.72 3.37 -11.17
C LEU A 419 -31.15 3.42 -11.78
N ARG A 420 -31.58 2.40 -12.53
CA ARG A 420 -32.90 2.37 -13.17
C ARG A 420 -34.04 2.23 -12.16
N ASP A 421 -33.89 1.41 -11.12
CA ASP A 421 -34.92 1.25 -10.08
C ASP A 421 -34.77 2.31 -8.99
N THR A 422 -35.51 3.39 -9.18
CA THR A 422 -35.46 4.62 -8.37
C THR A 422 -35.79 4.36 -6.90
N HIS A 423 -36.69 3.41 -6.63
CA HIS A 423 -37.20 3.14 -5.29
C HIS A 423 -36.13 2.59 -4.35
N ASN A 424 -35.04 2.05 -4.91
CA ASN A 424 -33.92 1.54 -4.13
C ASN A 424 -33.03 2.65 -3.56
N LEU A 425 -33.08 3.86 -4.11
CA LEU A 425 -32.14 4.95 -3.80
C LEU A 425 -32.87 6.27 -3.51
N ASP A 426 -34.10 6.20 -3.00
CA ASP A 426 -34.97 7.35 -2.72
C ASP A 426 -34.35 8.42 -1.79
N ARG A 427 -33.30 8.09 -1.04
CA ARG A 427 -32.60 9.00 -0.12
C ARG A 427 -31.22 9.43 -0.60
N LEU A 428 -30.81 9.02 -1.79
CA LEU A 428 -29.49 9.33 -2.31
C LEU A 428 -29.31 10.85 -2.47
N ASP A 429 -28.37 11.41 -1.72
CA ASP A 429 -28.07 12.83 -1.71
C ASP A 429 -26.67 13.14 -2.25
N ASN A 430 -25.72 12.21 -2.10
CA ASN A 430 -24.35 12.31 -2.59
C ASN A 430 -24.03 11.13 -3.51
N LEU A 431 -23.68 11.41 -4.76
CA LEU A 431 -23.22 10.42 -5.73
C LEU A 431 -21.85 10.82 -6.28
N THR A 432 -20.87 9.92 -6.13
CA THR A 432 -19.61 9.97 -6.88
C THR A 432 -19.68 8.90 -7.96
N LEU A 433 -19.67 9.31 -9.22
CA LEU A 433 -19.69 8.41 -10.37
C LEU A 433 -18.33 8.46 -11.07
N THR A 434 -17.66 7.32 -11.12
CA THR A 434 -16.44 7.13 -11.90
C THR A 434 -16.71 6.18 -13.06
N THR A 435 -16.36 6.58 -14.28
CA THR A 435 -16.45 5.70 -15.46
C THR A 435 -15.14 5.71 -16.22
N SER A 436 -14.75 4.58 -16.81
CA SER A 436 -13.67 4.54 -17.81
C SER A 436 -14.17 3.84 -19.07
N ARG A 437 -13.89 4.45 -20.22
CA ARG A 437 -14.17 3.93 -21.56
C ARG A 437 -12.88 3.89 -22.36
N THR A 438 -12.77 2.90 -23.26
CA THR A 438 -11.60 2.76 -24.13
C THR A 438 -11.83 3.37 -25.50
N GLU A 439 -13.07 3.39 -26.01
CA GLU A 439 -13.43 3.99 -27.31
C GLU A 439 -14.74 4.79 -27.20
N GLN A 440 -15.02 5.70 -28.15
CA GLN A 440 -16.06 6.75 -28.02
C GLN A 440 -17.18 6.63 -29.05
N ASN A 441 -17.95 5.54 -29.08
CA ASN A 441 -19.02 5.42 -30.07
C ASN A 441 -20.45 5.69 -29.56
N ALA A 442 -20.73 5.51 -28.26
CA ALA A 442 -22.09 5.68 -27.74
C ALA A 442 -22.18 6.72 -26.60
N PRO A 443 -23.17 7.63 -26.62
CA PRO A 443 -23.43 8.56 -25.52
C PRO A 443 -23.71 7.82 -24.20
N LEU A 444 -23.20 8.30 -23.07
CA LEU A 444 -23.54 7.77 -21.74
C LEU A 444 -24.89 8.36 -21.31
N GLN A 445 -25.94 7.57 -21.16
CA GLN A 445 -27.23 8.08 -20.71
C GLN A 445 -27.31 7.99 -19.19
N PHE A 446 -27.36 9.13 -18.51
CA PHE A 446 -27.50 9.15 -17.06
C PHE A 446 -28.97 9.32 -16.65
N PRO A 447 -29.53 8.43 -15.80
CA PRO A 447 -30.95 8.45 -15.45
C PRO A 447 -31.28 9.52 -14.37
N PHE A 448 -31.06 10.80 -14.67
CA PHE A 448 -31.29 11.92 -13.73
C PHE A 448 -32.70 11.95 -13.15
N LEU A 449 -33.70 11.56 -13.95
CA LEU A 449 -35.11 11.49 -13.52
C LEU A 449 -35.31 10.55 -12.32
N SER A 450 -34.46 9.54 -12.21
CA SER A 450 -34.49 8.55 -11.13
C SER A 450 -33.96 9.08 -9.81
N LEU A 451 -33.15 10.13 -9.84
CA LEU A 451 -32.37 10.62 -8.70
C LEU A 451 -32.84 12.00 -8.23
N SER A 452 -34.16 12.16 -8.08
CA SER A 452 -34.80 13.46 -7.77
C SER A 452 -34.30 14.14 -6.48
N ARG A 453 -33.71 13.39 -5.53
CA ARG A 453 -33.17 13.90 -4.27
C ARG A 453 -31.67 14.20 -4.28
N LEU A 454 -30.98 13.90 -5.37
CA LEU A 454 -29.55 14.08 -5.49
C LEU A 454 -29.20 15.56 -5.34
N LYS A 455 -28.26 15.87 -4.43
CA LYS A 455 -27.79 17.23 -4.15
C LYS A 455 -26.35 17.44 -4.55
N HIS A 456 -25.54 16.40 -4.45
CA HIS A 456 -24.11 16.47 -4.67
C HIS A 456 -23.74 15.40 -5.69
N LEU A 457 -23.22 15.83 -6.84
CA LEU A 457 -22.76 14.93 -7.89
C LEU A 457 -21.28 15.21 -8.15
N THR A 458 -20.45 14.20 -7.96
CA THR A 458 -19.06 14.19 -8.44
C THR A 458 -18.99 13.23 -9.61
N PHE A 459 -18.50 13.70 -10.75
CA PHE A 459 -18.30 12.88 -11.94
C PHE A 459 -16.81 12.78 -12.24
N SER A 460 -16.31 11.57 -12.46
CA SER A 460 -14.93 11.31 -12.84
C SER A 460 -14.88 10.42 -14.07
N SER A 461 -14.50 10.99 -15.21
CA SER A 461 -14.34 10.20 -16.43
C SER A 461 -13.27 10.81 -17.34
N PRO A 462 -12.10 10.15 -17.48
CA PRO A 462 -10.98 10.69 -18.25
C PRO A 462 -11.26 10.85 -19.74
N MET A 463 -12.26 10.15 -20.29
CA MET A 463 -12.48 10.09 -21.75
C MET A 463 -13.96 10.21 -22.16
N ALA A 464 -14.86 10.68 -21.28
CA ALA A 464 -16.26 10.88 -21.65
C ALA A 464 -16.47 12.23 -22.36
N ARG A 465 -17.25 12.21 -23.45
CA ARG A 465 -17.81 13.43 -24.05
C ARG A 465 -19.07 13.82 -23.27
N TYR A 466 -19.10 15.04 -22.74
CA TYR A 466 -20.11 15.46 -21.75
C TYR A 466 -21.43 15.92 -22.35
N ASP A 467 -21.41 16.35 -23.61
CA ASP A 467 -22.60 16.77 -24.37
C ASP A 467 -23.70 15.71 -24.36
N ASP A 468 -23.26 14.46 -24.29
CA ASP A 468 -24.08 13.26 -24.34
C ASP A 468 -24.56 12.77 -22.96
N VAL A 469 -23.88 13.16 -21.88
CA VAL A 469 -24.15 12.69 -20.51
C VAL A 469 -25.43 13.32 -19.96
N PHE A 470 -25.65 14.59 -20.28
CA PHE A 470 -26.74 15.37 -19.75
C PHE A 470 -27.87 15.46 -20.79
N PRO A 471 -29.00 14.74 -20.60
CA PRO A 471 -30.07 14.73 -21.60
C PRO A 471 -30.58 16.15 -21.86
N GLU A 472 -30.93 16.50 -23.09
CA GLU A 472 -31.58 17.79 -23.37
C GLU A 472 -32.91 17.92 -22.60
N GLY A 473 -33.17 19.07 -21.93
CA GLY A 473 -34.47 19.36 -21.29
C GLY A 473 -34.44 19.90 -19.84
N PRO A 474 -35.59 20.13 -19.18
CA PRO A 474 -35.65 20.75 -17.86
C PRO A 474 -35.42 19.80 -16.65
N CYS A 475 -34.92 18.59 -16.88
CA CYS A 475 -35.05 17.49 -15.91
C CYS A 475 -33.75 17.12 -15.15
N LEU A 476 -32.98 18.10 -14.66
CA LEU A 476 -31.85 17.80 -13.77
C LEU A 476 -32.35 17.85 -12.31
N PRO A 477 -31.80 17.01 -11.42
CA PRO A 477 -32.10 17.08 -10.00
C PRO A 477 -31.64 18.42 -9.42
N ALA A 478 -32.16 18.78 -8.25
CA ALA A 478 -31.87 20.05 -7.60
C ALA A 478 -30.46 20.09 -6.97
N LEU A 479 -29.43 20.00 -7.83
CA LEU A 479 -28.03 19.92 -7.44
C LEU A 479 -27.58 21.20 -6.74
N LYS A 480 -26.87 21.01 -5.64
CA LYS A 480 -26.18 22.07 -4.88
C LYS A 480 -24.70 22.14 -5.25
N THR A 481 -24.07 20.99 -5.47
CA THR A 481 -22.68 20.91 -5.94
C THR A 481 -22.59 19.95 -7.11
N LEU A 482 -21.83 20.37 -8.11
CA LEU A 482 -21.42 19.56 -9.25
C LEU A 482 -19.90 19.66 -9.34
N THR A 483 -19.22 18.52 -9.30
CA THR A 483 -17.76 18.45 -9.34
C THR A 483 -17.34 17.52 -10.46
N PHE A 484 -16.38 17.95 -11.26
CA PHE A 484 -15.73 17.17 -12.31
C PHE A 484 -14.31 16.85 -11.85
N GLU A 485 -13.93 15.58 -11.76
CA GLU A 485 -12.59 15.13 -11.40
C GLU A 485 -11.99 14.30 -12.55
N ASN A 486 -10.75 14.57 -12.97
CA ASN A 486 -10.10 13.84 -14.07
C ASN A 486 -10.97 13.80 -15.34
N CYS A 487 -11.50 14.95 -15.76
CA CYS A 487 -12.37 15.09 -16.93
C CYS A 487 -11.61 15.82 -18.04
N ASP A 488 -10.60 15.17 -18.62
CA ASP A 488 -9.64 15.83 -19.53
C ASP A 488 -10.30 16.36 -20.82
N ASP A 489 -11.40 15.73 -21.25
CA ASP A 489 -12.19 16.10 -22.43
C ASP A 489 -13.38 17.03 -22.13
N LEU A 490 -13.54 17.53 -20.89
CA LEU A 490 -14.60 18.49 -20.57
C LEU A 490 -14.25 19.85 -21.17
N ASP A 491 -14.90 20.20 -22.27
CA ASP A 491 -14.76 21.53 -22.84
C ASP A 491 -15.47 22.56 -21.96
N LYS A 492 -14.88 23.76 -21.93
CA LYS A 492 -15.33 24.87 -21.10
C LYS A 492 -16.74 25.33 -21.49
N ASP A 493 -17.09 25.27 -22.77
CA ASP A 493 -18.36 25.77 -23.28
C ASP A 493 -19.52 24.87 -22.82
N SER A 494 -19.33 23.55 -22.82
CA SER A 494 -20.30 22.58 -22.32
C SER A 494 -20.47 22.62 -20.81
N ALA A 495 -19.39 22.88 -20.06
CA ALA A 495 -19.49 23.14 -18.63
C ALA A 495 -20.30 24.42 -18.33
N GLU A 496 -20.05 25.50 -19.06
CA GLU A 496 -20.81 26.76 -18.96
C GLU A 496 -22.28 26.57 -19.33
N MET A 497 -22.56 25.86 -20.43
CA MET A 497 -23.92 25.55 -20.88
C MET A 497 -24.70 24.76 -19.82
N LEU A 498 -24.09 23.74 -19.24
CA LEU A 498 -24.70 22.94 -18.17
C LEU A 498 -24.98 23.80 -16.93
N LEU A 499 -24.05 24.69 -16.56
CA LEU A 499 -24.19 25.59 -15.44
C LEU A 499 -25.35 26.58 -15.66
N ASP A 500 -25.43 27.21 -16.82
CA ASP A 500 -26.51 28.15 -17.13
C ASP A 500 -27.87 27.48 -17.16
N ARG A 501 -27.93 26.24 -17.67
CA ARG A 501 -29.14 25.41 -17.61
C ARG A 501 -29.54 25.11 -16.16
N LEU A 502 -28.60 24.73 -15.30
CA LEU A 502 -28.90 24.47 -13.90
C LEU A 502 -29.37 25.74 -13.16
N LYS A 503 -28.77 26.90 -13.42
CA LYS A 503 -29.22 28.19 -12.89
C LYS A 503 -30.63 28.54 -13.36
N ALA A 504 -30.94 28.30 -14.64
CA ALA A 504 -32.27 28.54 -15.20
C ALA A 504 -33.37 27.69 -14.54
N GLN A 505 -33.01 26.53 -13.97
CA GLN A 505 -33.91 25.68 -13.17
C GLN A 505 -34.06 26.15 -11.71
N GLY A 506 -33.40 27.24 -11.31
CA GLY A 506 -33.43 27.77 -9.95
C GLY A 506 -32.45 27.11 -8.99
N ASN A 507 -31.47 26.34 -9.48
CA ASN A 507 -30.42 25.77 -8.63
C ASN A 507 -29.41 26.85 -8.23
N SER A 508 -29.22 27.04 -6.92
CA SER A 508 -28.17 27.89 -6.37
C SER A 508 -26.89 27.06 -6.19
N LEU A 509 -26.16 26.87 -7.28
CA LEU A 509 -24.96 26.03 -7.29
C LEU A 509 -23.72 26.75 -6.77
N ASP A 510 -23.02 26.09 -5.84
CA ASP A 510 -21.58 26.30 -5.63
C ASP A 510 -20.86 25.36 -6.60
N VAL A 511 -20.61 25.82 -7.83
CA VAL A 511 -19.79 25.07 -8.79
C VAL A 511 -18.33 25.29 -8.43
N ARG A 512 -17.71 24.22 -7.94
CA ARG A 512 -16.27 24.19 -7.73
C ARG A 512 -15.65 23.39 -8.85
N GLU A 513 -15.05 24.09 -9.81
CA GLU A 513 -14.07 23.46 -10.68
C GLU A 513 -12.80 23.22 -9.87
N ILE A 514 -12.53 21.95 -9.56
CA ILE A 514 -11.26 21.56 -8.97
C ILE A 514 -10.42 20.93 -10.07
N TRP A 515 -9.69 21.77 -10.80
CA TRP A 515 -8.60 21.31 -11.66
C TRP A 515 -7.45 20.82 -10.77
N LYS A 516 -7.49 19.57 -10.32
CA LYS A 516 -6.29 18.90 -9.79
C LYS A 516 -5.39 18.60 -10.98
N GLN A 517 -4.57 19.58 -11.38
CA GLN A 517 -3.45 19.33 -12.28
C GLN A 517 -2.45 18.42 -11.56
N TYR A 518 -2.58 17.11 -11.75
CA TYR A 518 -1.47 16.19 -11.54
C TYR A 518 -0.48 16.43 -12.70
N ARG A 519 0.60 17.17 -12.40
CA ARG A 519 1.80 17.25 -13.23
C ARG A 519 2.77 16.14 -12.88
#